data_AF-A0A536IJ30-F1
#
_entry.id   AF-A0A536IJ30-F1
#
_cell.length_a   1.000
_cell.length_b   1.000
_cell.length_c   1.000
_cell.angle_alpha   90.00
_cell.angle_beta   90.00
_cell.angle_gamma   90.00
#
_symmetry.space_group_name_H-M   'P 1'
#
loop_
_entity.id
_entity.type
_entity.pdbx_description
1 polymer ?
#
loop_
_entity_poly.entity_id
_entity_poly.type
_entity_poly.pdbx_seq_one_letter_code
_entity_poly.pdbx_strand_id
1 'polypeptide(L)'
;MFELAAGDARTGMYGWPAVKGDVNIEGPLSVSVPGAVAAYQLAHRRFGKLPWRRLFEPAIRLAADGLVSDWYGTLLFGAYAARLHRNAEAKRVYYRAGGAPYRPQTGFEAPELIRQPELARSLELVAERGAEVLYRGELAAAIVDDVRNAGGILARDDLATYRARELPPIVVDYRGHRVL
;
A
#
# COMPACT_ATOMS: atom_id res chain seq x y z
N MET A 1 -21.70 6.32 -5.15
CA MET A 1 -22.05 4.92 -4.86
C MET A 1 -21.78 4.13 -6.14
N PHE A 2 -21.12 2.98 -6.04
CA PHE A 2 -20.76 2.18 -7.22
C PHE A 2 -21.99 1.48 -7.81
N GLU A 3 -22.05 1.39 -9.13
CA GLU A 3 -23.09 0.65 -9.87
C GLU A 3 -22.85 -0.86 -9.69
N LEU A 4 -23.88 -1.61 -9.29
CA LEU A 4 -23.80 -3.07 -9.19
C LEU A 4 -23.80 -3.71 -10.59
N ALA A 5 -23.12 -4.84 -10.73
CA ALA A 5 -23.25 -5.69 -11.90
C ALA A 5 -24.68 -6.26 -12.00
N ALA A 6 -25.15 -6.53 -13.21
CA ALA A 6 -26.48 -7.07 -13.42
C ALA A 6 -26.60 -8.52 -12.88
N GLY A 7 -27.78 -8.85 -12.32
CA GLY A 7 -28.11 -10.18 -11.82
C GLY A 7 -27.47 -10.52 -10.46
N ASP A 8 -27.39 -11.81 -10.16
CA ASP A 8 -26.85 -12.34 -8.89
C ASP A 8 -25.33 -12.51 -8.88
N ALA A 9 -24.61 -11.80 -9.77
CA ALA A 9 -23.16 -11.89 -9.88
C ALA A 9 -22.49 -11.58 -8.53
N ARG A 10 -21.61 -12.47 -8.07
CA ARG A 10 -20.86 -12.33 -6.82
C ARG A 10 -19.36 -12.23 -7.10
N THR A 11 -18.66 -11.41 -6.31
CA THR A 11 -17.22 -11.16 -6.44
C THR A 11 -16.50 -11.34 -5.10
N GLY A 12 -15.18 -11.56 -5.19
CA GLY A 12 -14.29 -11.78 -4.05
C GLY A 12 -14.51 -13.10 -3.31
N MET A 13 -13.64 -13.38 -2.33
CA MET A 13 -13.66 -14.63 -1.54
C MET A 13 -14.93 -14.81 -0.69
N TYR A 14 -15.68 -13.73 -0.47
CA TYR A 14 -16.82 -13.68 0.46
C TYR A 14 -18.19 -13.58 -0.23
N GLY A 15 -18.25 -13.62 -1.58
CA GLY A 15 -19.52 -13.65 -2.31
C GLY A 15 -20.32 -12.34 -2.23
N TRP A 16 -19.64 -11.19 -2.20
CA TRP A 16 -20.29 -9.88 -2.20
C TRP A 16 -21.00 -9.62 -3.54
N PRO A 17 -22.11 -8.87 -3.57
CA PRO A 17 -22.67 -8.38 -4.82
C PRO A 17 -21.58 -7.73 -5.68
N ALA A 18 -21.46 -8.17 -6.93
CA ALA A 18 -20.43 -7.67 -7.82
C ALA A 18 -20.70 -6.21 -8.21
N VAL A 19 -19.63 -5.42 -8.32
CA VAL A 19 -19.67 -4.05 -8.85
C VAL A 19 -19.29 -4.09 -10.31
N LYS A 20 -19.92 -3.24 -11.12
CA LYS A 20 -19.63 -3.14 -12.54
C LYS A 20 -18.14 -2.84 -12.76
N GLY A 21 -17.44 -3.77 -13.41
CA GLY A 21 -16.00 -3.68 -13.68
C GLY A 21 -15.11 -3.78 -12.43
N ASP A 22 -15.64 -4.23 -11.29
CA ASP A 22 -14.93 -4.36 -10.02
C ASP A 22 -14.19 -3.07 -9.58
N VAL A 23 -14.67 -1.90 -10.00
CA VAL A 23 -14.00 -0.59 -9.77
C VAL A 23 -13.88 -0.19 -8.30
N ASN A 24 -14.61 -0.87 -7.41
CA ASN A 24 -14.53 -0.68 -5.96
C ASN A 24 -13.36 -1.46 -5.32
N ILE A 25 -12.83 -2.47 -6.01
CA ILE A 25 -11.72 -3.29 -5.53
C ILE A 25 -10.51 -3.24 -6.45
N GLU A 26 -10.65 -2.80 -7.70
CA GLU A 26 -9.57 -2.64 -8.67
C GLU A 26 -9.47 -1.21 -9.20
N GLY A 27 -8.23 -0.72 -9.35
CA GLY A 27 -7.94 0.54 -10.03
C GLY A 27 -8.05 1.79 -9.15
N PRO A 28 -8.04 2.98 -9.76
CA PRO A 28 -7.89 4.25 -9.03
C PRO A 28 -9.14 4.68 -8.25
N LEU A 29 -10.30 4.07 -8.54
CA LEU A 29 -11.53 4.30 -7.80
C LEU A 29 -11.63 3.43 -6.52
N SER A 30 -10.77 2.42 -6.37
CA SER A 30 -10.73 1.57 -5.18
C SER A 30 -9.82 2.12 -4.07
N VAL A 31 -9.29 3.33 -4.23
CA VAL A 31 -8.32 3.93 -3.31
C VAL A 31 -9.00 4.91 -2.35
N SER A 32 -8.67 4.81 -1.07
CA SER A 32 -8.99 5.80 -0.04
C SER A 32 -7.75 6.60 0.36
N VAL A 33 -7.92 7.72 1.06
CA VAL A 33 -6.79 8.52 1.54
C VAL A 33 -5.83 7.65 2.40
N PRO A 34 -4.54 7.56 2.05
CA PRO A 34 -3.58 6.71 2.78
C PRO A 34 -3.35 7.22 4.21
N GLY A 35 -3.83 6.47 5.20
CA GLY A 35 -3.79 6.90 6.61
C GLY A 35 -2.59 6.46 7.44
N ALA A 36 -1.85 5.45 6.96
CA ALA A 36 -0.84 4.75 7.76
C ALA A 36 0.27 5.67 8.27
N VAL A 37 0.81 6.55 7.41
CA VAL A 37 1.96 7.41 7.77
C VAL A 37 1.58 8.44 8.85
N ALA A 38 0.39 9.06 8.76
CA ALA A 38 -0.12 9.93 9.82
C ALA A 38 -0.35 9.16 11.13
N ALA A 39 -0.87 7.92 11.06
CA ALA A 39 -1.06 7.08 12.25
C ALA A 39 0.28 6.72 12.91
N TYR A 40 1.28 6.35 12.12
CA TYR A 40 2.63 6.07 12.64
C TYR A 40 3.28 7.30 13.25
N GLN A 41 3.11 8.48 12.65
CA GLN A 41 3.63 9.71 13.23
C GLN A 41 2.89 10.09 14.53
N LEU A 42 1.57 9.88 14.59
CA LEU A 42 0.80 10.07 15.83
C LEU A 42 1.29 9.13 16.94
N ALA A 43 1.44 7.83 16.63
CA ALA A 43 1.97 6.85 17.58
C ALA A 43 3.40 7.18 18.02
N HIS A 44 4.26 7.61 17.10
CA HIS A 44 5.64 8.01 17.40
C HIS A 44 5.69 9.26 18.30
N ARG A 45 4.86 10.28 18.04
CA ARG A 45 4.78 11.46 18.92
C ARG A 45 4.36 11.09 20.35
N ARG A 46 3.49 10.10 20.50
CA ARG A 46 2.94 9.72 21.80
C ARG A 46 3.81 8.72 22.57
N PHE A 47 4.42 7.77 21.87
CA PHE A 47 5.08 6.61 22.47
C PHE A 47 6.52 6.38 21.98
N GLY A 48 6.97 7.13 20.97
CA GLY A 48 8.27 6.95 20.33
C GLY A 48 9.42 7.32 21.25
N LYS A 49 10.50 6.53 21.16
CA LYS A 49 11.75 6.75 21.92
C LYS A 49 12.94 7.05 21.01
N LEU A 50 12.96 6.45 19.83
CA LEU A 50 14.02 6.68 18.84
C LEU A 50 13.70 7.91 17.99
N PRO A 51 14.71 8.60 17.43
CA PRO A 51 14.48 9.67 16.46
C PRO A 51 13.65 9.17 15.27
N TRP A 52 12.67 9.96 14.83
CA TRP A 52 11.76 9.61 13.71
C TRP A 52 12.51 9.07 12.50
N ARG A 53 13.52 9.81 12.03
CA ARG A 53 14.35 9.45 10.87
C ARG A 53 14.97 8.05 10.98
N ARG A 54 15.41 7.67 12.18
CA ARG A 54 16.10 6.38 12.41
C ARG A 54 15.18 5.18 12.16
N LEU A 55 13.88 5.34 12.33
CA LEU A 55 12.90 4.28 12.11
C LEU A 55 12.78 3.86 10.64
N PHE A 56 13.17 4.74 9.72
CA PHE A 56 13.05 4.51 8.27
C PHE A 56 14.30 3.88 7.67
N GLU A 57 15.46 3.98 8.32
CA GLU A 57 16.74 3.50 7.78
C GLU A 57 16.69 2.04 7.30
N PRO A 58 16.10 1.08 8.03
CA PRO A 58 16.02 -0.30 7.54
C PRO A 58 15.14 -0.44 6.29
N ALA A 59 14.01 0.27 6.26
CA ALA A 59 13.06 0.21 5.14
C ALA A 59 13.62 0.89 3.89
N ILE A 60 14.32 2.02 4.04
CA ILE A 60 15.01 2.71 2.95
C ILE A 60 16.07 1.79 2.33
N ARG A 61 16.92 1.14 3.16
CA ARG A 61 17.91 0.19 2.67
C ARG A 61 17.28 -0.98 1.92
N LEU A 62 16.24 -1.60 2.49
CA LEU A 62 15.55 -2.72 1.82
C LEU A 62 14.92 -2.30 0.49
N ALA A 63 14.34 -1.11 0.41
CA ALA A 63 13.78 -0.59 -0.83
C ALA A 63 14.88 -0.29 -1.88
N ALA A 64 16.02 0.28 -1.45
CA ALA A 64 17.14 0.63 -2.35
C ALA A 64 17.94 -0.59 -2.81
N ASP A 65 18.40 -1.43 -1.87
CA ASP A 65 19.29 -2.56 -2.13
C ASP A 65 18.52 -3.75 -2.75
N GLY A 66 17.26 -3.88 -2.35
CA GLY A 66 16.28 -4.81 -2.90
C GLY A 66 15.73 -5.80 -1.87
N LEU A 67 14.44 -6.09 -1.98
CA LEU A 67 13.75 -7.11 -1.20
C LEU A 67 13.92 -8.48 -1.88
N VAL A 68 14.23 -9.50 -1.09
CA VAL A 68 14.28 -10.88 -1.57
C VAL A 68 12.90 -11.32 -2.05
N SER A 69 12.79 -11.76 -3.31
CA SER A 69 11.60 -12.48 -3.76
C SER A 69 11.61 -13.86 -3.12
N ASP A 70 10.69 -14.12 -2.21
CA ASP A 70 10.49 -15.45 -1.63
C ASP A 70 9.49 -16.28 -2.46
N TRP A 71 9.35 -17.55 -2.12
CA TRP A 71 8.47 -18.48 -2.83
C TRP A 71 7.00 -18.03 -2.81
N TYR A 72 6.57 -17.40 -1.71
CA TYR A 72 5.18 -16.99 -1.51
C TYR A 72 4.87 -15.70 -2.28
N GLY A 73 5.77 -14.71 -2.23
CA GLY A 73 5.69 -13.50 -3.05
C GLY A 73 5.67 -13.84 -4.54
N THR A 74 6.54 -14.75 -4.98
CA THR A 74 6.55 -15.26 -6.36
C THR A 74 5.19 -15.87 -6.73
N LEU A 75 4.64 -16.72 -5.86
CA LEU A 75 3.34 -17.35 -6.08
C LEU A 75 2.22 -16.31 -6.20
N LEU A 76 2.17 -15.33 -5.30
CA LEU A 76 1.15 -14.27 -5.33
C LEU A 76 1.27 -13.39 -6.58
N PHE A 77 2.48 -12.94 -6.92
CA PHE A 77 2.69 -12.17 -8.15
C PHE A 77 2.31 -12.97 -9.39
N GLY A 78 2.55 -14.29 -9.41
CA GLY A 78 2.07 -15.17 -10.48
C GLY A 78 0.54 -15.23 -10.55
N ALA A 79 -0.11 -15.48 -9.41
CA ALA A 79 -1.57 -15.60 -9.32
C ALA A 79 -2.30 -14.30 -9.73
N TYR A 80 -1.70 -13.13 -9.44
CA TYR A 80 -2.29 -11.82 -9.74
C TYR A 80 -1.71 -11.13 -10.98
N ALA A 81 -0.87 -11.81 -11.78
CA ALA A 81 -0.18 -11.21 -12.93
C ALA A 81 -1.15 -10.55 -13.93
N ALA A 82 -2.26 -11.20 -14.28
CA ALA A 82 -3.24 -10.66 -15.21
C ALA A 82 -3.83 -9.30 -14.74
N ARG A 83 -3.96 -9.12 -13.43
CA ARG A 83 -4.47 -7.90 -12.81
C ARG A 83 -3.37 -6.84 -12.69
N LEU A 84 -2.21 -7.21 -12.14
CA LEU A 84 -1.11 -6.28 -11.89
C LEU A 84 -0.48 -5.78 -13.20
N HIS A 85 -0.48 -6.58 -14.27
CA HIS A 85 -0.01 -6.16 -15.59
C HIS A 85 -0.86 -5.07 -16.24
N ARG A 86 -2.08 -4.79 -15.74
CA ARG A 86 -2.90 -3.67 -16.20
C ARG A 86 -2.32 -2.31 -15.81
N ASN A 87 -1.46 -2.28 -14.78
CA ASN A 87 -0.73 -1.08 -14.37
C ASN A 87 0.75 -1.22 -14.78
N ALA A 88 1.21 -0.28 -15.61
CA ALA A 88 2.56 -0.33 -16.17
C ALA A 88 3.65 -0.24 -15.08
N GLU A 89 3.46 0.60 -14.06
CA GLU A 89 4.40 0.75 -12.95
C GLU A 89 4.44 -0.48 -12.06
N ALA A 90 3.28 -1.08 -11.72
CA ALA A 90 3.22 -2.33 -10.98
C ALA A 90 3.94 -3.46 -11.74
N LYS A 91 3.74 -3.54 -13.06
CA LYS A 91 4.47 -4.49 -13.91
C LYS A 91 5.98 -4.23 -13.89
N ARG A 92 6.39 -2.97 -14.03
CA ARG A 92 7.80 -2.57 -14.05
C ARG A 92 8.51 -2.89 -12.74
N VAL A 93 7.84 -2.67 -11.61
CA VAL A 93 8.43 -2.82 -10.27
C VAL A 93 8.43 -4.28 -9.81
N TYR A 94 7.34 -5.02 -10.01
CA TYR A 94 7.14 -6.33 -9.38
C TYR A 94 7.37 -7.53 -10.31
N TYR A 95 7.71 -7.30 -11.59
CA TYR A 95 7.92 -8.37 -12.57
C TYR A 95 9.23 -8.17 -13.34
N ARG A 96 9.80 -9.28 -13.79
CA ARG A 96 10.93 -9.32 -14.71
C ARG A 96 10.55 -8.73 -16.07
N ALA A 97 11.57 -8.35 -16.85
CA ALA A 97 11.41 -8.12 -18.27
C ALA A 97 10.70 -9.34 -18.92
N GLY A 98 9.59 -9.09 -19.62
CA GLY A 98 8.72 -10.15 -20.14
C GLY A 98 7.47 -10.46 -19.30
N GLY A 99 7.38 -9.96 -18.06
CA GLY A 99 6.18 -10.09 -17.22
C GLY A 99 6.12 -11.37 -16.37
N ALA A 100 7.22 -12.09 -16.21
CA ALA A 100 7.30 -13.18 -15.24
C ALA A 100 7.59 -12.61 -13.83
N PRO A 101 7.00 -13.16 -12.74
CA PRO A 101 7.35 -12.79 -11.38
C PRO A 101 8.83 -12.98 -11.09
N TYR A 102 9.43 -12.21 -10.18
CA TYR A 102 10.81 -12.46 -9.72
C TYR A 102 10.98 -13.87 -9.16
N ARG A 103 12.13 -14.49 -9.43
CA ARG A 103 12.42 -15.87 -9.08
C ARG A 103 12.81 -16.00 -7.59
N PRO A 104 12.25 -17.00 -6.89
CA PRO A 104 12.62 -17.25 -5.50
C PRO A 104 13.92 -18.02 -5.41
N GLN A 105 14.46 -18.15 -4.19
CA GLN A 105 15.55 -19.08 -3.90
C GLN A 105 15.12 -20.49 -4.35
N THR A 106 15.99 -21.18 -5.07
CA THR A 106 15.84 -22.61 -5.39
C THR A 106 17.02 -23.39 -4.82
N GLY A 107 17.03 -24.72 -4.96
CA GLY A 107 18.19 -25.54 -4.59
C GLY A 107 19.44 -25.27 -5.45
N PHE A 108 19.30 -24.55 -6.56
CA PHE A 108 20.38 -24.35 -7.55
C PHE A 108 20.74 -22.89 -7.76
N GLU A 109 19.88 -21.95 -7.38
CA GLU A 109 20.06 -20.53 -7.68
C GLU A 109 19.61 -19.63 -6.51
N ALA A 110 20.35 -18.54 -6.30
CA ALA A 110 19.97 -17.47 -5.38
C ALA A 110 18.67 -16.75 -5.84
N PRO A 111 17.91 -16.16 -4.90
CA PRO A 111 16.70 -15.41 -5.22
C PRO A 111 17.06 -14.14 -5.99
N GLU A 112 16.08 -13.64 -6.72
CA GLU A 112 16.14 -12.30 -7.29
C GLU A 112 15.69 -11.25 -6.27
N LEU A 113 16.16 -10.02 -6.48
CA LEU A 113 15.87 -8.88 -5.63
C LEU A 113 14.97 -7.88 -6.34
N ILE A 114 13.90 -7.48 -5.66
CA ILE A 114 12.95 -6.45 -6.08
C ILE A 114 13.44 -5.11 -5.55
N ARG A 115 13.94 -4.25 -6.43
CA ARG A 115 14.43 -2.90 -6.08
C ARG A 115 13.34 -1.86 -6.32
N GLN A 116 13.19 -0.95 -5.37
CA GLN A 116 12.15 0.08 -5.34
C GLN A 116 12.79 1.45 -5.00
N PRO A 117 13.67 2.00 -5.86
CA PRO A 117 14.38 3.25 -5.56
C PRO A 117 13.44 4.45 -5.37
N GLU A 118 12.30 4.48 -6.06
CA GLU A 118 11.28 5.52 -5.90
C GLU A 118 10.57 5.42 -4.54
N LEU A 119 10.38 4.20 -4.03
CA LEU A 119 9.89 3.98 -2.67
C LEU A 119 10.94 4.40 -1.64
N ALA A 120 12.22 4.07 -1.87
CA ALA A 120 13.32 4.50 -1.00
C ALA A 120 13.33 6.04 -0.87
N ARG A 121 13.25 6.76 -2.00
CA ARG A 121 13.13 8.23 -2.02
C ARG A 121 11.89 8.74 -1.30
N SER A 122 10.75 8.09 -1.49
CA SER A 122 9.51 8.47 -0.78
C SER A 122 9.66 8.30 0.73
N LEU A 123 10.30 7.22 1.19
CA LEU A 123 10.60 6.96 2.59
C LEU A 123 11.61 7.96 3.16
N GLU A 124 12.64 8.34 2.39
CA GLU A 124 13.61 9.39 2.76
C GLU A 124 12.90 10.73 2.99
N LEU A 125 12.03 11.14 2.07
CA LEU A 125 11.25 12.37 2.21
C LEU A 125 10.40 12.37 3.48
N VAL A 126 9.74 11.26 3.79
CA VAL A 126 8.95 11.11 5.02
C VAL A 126 9.84 11.11 6.27
N ALA A 127 11.02 10.48 6.20
CA ALA A 127 11.97 10.43 7.30
C ALA A 127 12.55 11.82 7.63
N GLU A 128 12.74 12.67 6.63
CA GLU A 128 13.32 14.00 6.76
C GLU A 128 12.28 15.08 7.07
N ARG A 129 11.12 15.05 6.40
CA ARG A 129 10.11 16.12 6.45
C ARG A 129 8.88 15.74 7.27
N GLY A 130 8.86 14.53 7.83
CA GLY A 130 7.71 13.99 8.57
C GLY A 130 6.57 13.58 7.64
N ALA A 131 5.46 13.14 8.25
CA ALA A 131 4.30 12.64 7.51
C ALA A 131 3.68 13.68 6.56
N GLU A 132 3.84 14.97 6.86
CA GLU A 132 3.19 16.06 6.14
C GLU A 132 3.55 16.08 4.65
N VAL A 133 4.71 15.57 4.26
CA VAL A 133 5.09 15.49 2.84
C VAL A 133 4.13 14.63 2.02
N LEU A 134 3.52 13.60 2.63
CA LEU A 134 2.50 12.75 2.00
C LEU A 134 1.14 13.44 1.88
N TYR A 135 0.82 14.37 2.78
CA TYR A 135 -0.51 14.99 2.88
C TYR A 135 -0.59 16.38 2.26
N ARG A 136 0.52 17.13 2.22
CA ARG A 136 0.60 18.50 1.68
C ARG A 136 1.84 18.79 0.84
N GLY A 137 2.77 17.84 0.73
CA GLY A 137 4.04 18.03 0.01
C GLY A 137 4.06 17.45 -1.40
N GLU A 138 5.26 17.17 -1.89
CA GLU A 138 5.48 16.64 -3.24
C GLU A 138 4.91 15.23 -3.43
N LEU A 139 4.88 14.40 -2.37
CA LEU A 139 4.25 13.09 -2.44
C LEU A 139 2.71 13.22 -2.54
N ALA A 140 2.11 14.21 -1.88
CA ALA A 140 0.68 14.48 -2.01
C ALA A 140 0.31 14.83 -3.46
N ALA A 141 1.12 15.70 -4.08
CA ALA A 141 0.96 16.07 -5.49
C ALA A 141 1.07 14.85 -6.40
N ALA A 142 2.15 14.07 -6.28
CA ALA A 142 2.40 12.90 -7.11
C ALA A 142 1.28 11.85 -7.00
N ILE A 143 0.78 11.57 -5.79
CA ILE A 143 -0.32 10.62 -5.57
C ILE A 143 -1.61 11.11 -6.24
N VAL A 144 -1.98 12.37 -6.05
CA VAL A 144 -3.22 12.91 -6.65
C VAL A 144 -3.12 12.91 -8.17
N ASP A 145 -1.98 13.35 -8.71
CA ASP A 145 -1.78 13.44 -10.15
C ASP A 145 -1.84 12.04 -10.78
N ASP A 146 -1.19 11.03 -10.20
CA ASP A 146 -1.24 9.64 -10.69
C ASP A 146 -2.65 9.05 -10.62
N VAL A 147 -3.35 9.20 -9.48
CA VAL A 147 -4.72 8.71 -9.31
C VAL A 147 -5.68 9.39 -10.29
N ARG A 148 -5.59 10.71 -10.46
CA ARG A 148 -6.42 11.49 -11.39
C ARG A 148 -6.15 11.11 -12.84
N ASN A 149 -4.89 10.95 -13.22
CA ASN A 149 -4.49 10.52 -14.57
C ASN A 149 -5.02 9.12 -14.90
N ALA A 150 -5.14 8.25 -13.91
CA ALA A 150 -5.74 6.93 -14.07
C ALA A 150 -7.29 6.94 -14.10
N GLY A 151 -7.94 8.09 -13.82
CA GLY A 151 -9.41 8.23 -13.78
C GLY A 151 -10.03 8.14 -12.38
N GLY A 152 -9.22 8.23 -11.33
CA GLY A 152 -9.68 8.30 -9.94
C GLY A 152 -10.14 9.71 -9.52
N ILE A 153 -10.71 9.78 -8.33
CA ILE A 153 -11.38 10.99 -7.83
C ILE A 153 -10.65 11.69 -6.67
N LEU A 154 -9.57 11.09 -6.16
CA LEU A 154 -8.78 11.64 -5.05
C LEU A 154 -8.35 13.08 -5.35
N ALA A 155 -8.59 13.99 -4.41
CA ALA A 155 -8.24 15.39 -4.48
C ALA A 155 -7.14 15.75 -3.47
N ARG A 156 -6.43 16.85 -3.73
CA ARG A 156 -5.44 17.40 -2.79
C ARG A 156 -6.05 17.72 -1.43
N ASP A 157 -7.29 18.21 -1.41
CA ASP A 157 -8.00 18.55 -0.18
C ASP A 157 -8.33 17.31 0.66
N ASP A 158 -8.56 16.15 0.04
CA ASP A 158 -8.80 14.89 0.76
C ASP A 158 -7.56 14.49 1.58
N LEU A 159 -6.37 14.63 0.98
CA LEU A 159 -5.09 14.40 1.67
C LEU A 159 -4.82 15.48 2.72
N ALA A 160 -5.03 16.75 2.38
CA ALA A 160 -4.67 17.88 3.26
C ALA A 160 -5.53 17.98 4.53
N THR A 161 -6.78 17.52 4.46
CA THR A 161 -7.73 17.50 5.59
C THR A 161 -7.68 16.19 6.39
N TYR A 162 -7.02 15.15 5.90
CA TYR A 162 -6.89 13.87 6.61
C TYR A 162 -6.17 14.02 7.96
N ARG A 163 -6.70 13.40 9.01
CA ARG A 163 -6.08 13.31 10.33
C ARG A 163 -6.27 11.92 10.93
N ALA A 164 -5.19 11.33 11.40
CA ALA A 164 -5.26 10.14 12.24
C ALA A 164 -5.92 10.48 13.59
N ARG A 165 -6.77 9.58 14.10
CA ARG A 165 -7.50 9.75 15.35
C ARG A 165 -7.14 8.64 16.32
N GLU A 166 -6.85 9.00 17.57
CA GLU A 166 -6.76 8.05 18.67
C GLU A 166 -8.16 7.90 19.28
N LEU A 167 -8.64 6.66 19.40
CA LEU A 167 -9.93 6.33 19.97
C LEU A 167 -9.73 5.30 21.09
N PRO A 168 -10.54 5.33 22.17
CA PRO A 168 -10.51 4.27 23.17
C PRO A 168 -10.88 2.92 22.54
N PRO A 169 -10.26 1.80 22.97
CA PRO A 169 -10.64 0.48 22.51
C PRO A 169 -12.05 0.12 22.97
N ILE A 170 -12.72 -0.75 22.21
CA ILE A 170 -13.97 -1.36 22.65
C ILE A 170 -13.59 -2.43 23.68
N VAL A 171 -14.17 -2.33 24.88
CA VAL A 171 -13.84 -3.22 25.98
C VAL A 171 -15.02 -4.12 26.27
N VAL A 172 -14.77 -5.43 26.35
CA VAL A 172 -15.77 -6.42 26.76
C VAL A 172 -15.19 -7.36 27.81
N ASP A 173 -16.01 -7.75 28.78
CA ASP A 173 -15.66 -8.78 29.75
C ASP A 173 -16.12 -10.15 29.25
N TYR A 174 -15.21 -11.13 29.23
CA TYR A 174 -15.51 -12.51 28.83
C TYR A 174 -14.83 -13.51 29.77
N ARG A 175 -15.65 -14.31 30.47
CA ARG A 175 -15.20 -15.38 31.40
C ARG A 175 -14.17 -14.91 32.44
N GLY A 176 -14.37 -13.72 33.01
CA GLY A 176 -13.47 -13.15 34.02
C GLY A 176 -12.22 -12.46 33.45
N HIS A 177 -12.12 -12.33 32.12
CA HIS A 177 -11.04 -11.59 31.46
C HIS A 177 -11.57 -10.35 30.76
N ARG A 178 -10.77 -9.28 30.80
CA ARG A 178 -11.02 -8.05 30.03
C ARG A 178 -10.41 -8.21 28.64
N VAL A 179 -11.24 -8.12 27.60
CA VAL A 179 -10.83 -8.14 26.20
C VAL A 179 -10.87 -6.69 25.68
N LEU A 180 -9.80 -6.30 24.97
CA LEU A 180 -9.57 -4.99 24.36
C LEU A 180 -9.47 -5.15 22.84
#